data_AF-A0A521CTZ8-F1
#
_entry.id   AF-A0A521CTZ8-F1
#
_cell.length_a   1.000
_cell.length_b   1.000
_cell.length_c   1.000
_cell.angle_alpha   90.00
_cell.angle_beta   90.00
_cell.angle_gamma   90.00
#
_symmetry.space_group_name_H-M   'P 1'
#
loop_
_entity.id
_entity.type
_entity.pdbx_description
1 polymer ?
#
loop_
_entity_poly.entity_id
_entity_poly.type
_entity_poly.pdbx_seq_one_letter_code
_entity_poly.pdbx_strand_id
1 'polypeptide(L)'
;MRPLLSFVYKHLKFFEELLNSLSVALLLLAAMYCWSNLPLNFIMEETLTKATVKVTDFFNRQDEQPYGMKDVMFIDVSRSSAIVTDQLGTHVMADREKLDTLFRLLHQHKNPEQIIVCDLYFDVTASKDWQLQTSMAGLPNLLSTVKTDWFGEITPNVLRAGTSGTTGFKPLHTPFMIFSNSMFKFHFTDDHCVKTIPVLMYERLNNIHAACLGDALKLGDDWFFNTILINEELGRGIPKAVYEDQVIPIQSVLNGAGAKNSELLSQLQQKKFIMIGDYEADLQHTTFGDKPRTMILFDIFLSLQQKENMISTGWLIMTLTFLTLLIYNRFYHFNVFRKYSLWLDEHTTVLGFKALPAIDWLLFYLLILCSGIFFHVYMEAIAGLLFLGFIAWARIYAKARYVKLLQFKRSGRRWSARALFAFVFTKPGFKSGKA
;
A
#
# COMPACT_ATOMS: atom_id res chain seq x y z
N MET A 1 53.64 -17.43 -12.38
CA MET A 1 52.73 -16.56 -13.18
C MET A 1 51.38 -17.20 -13.49
N ARG A 2 51.28 -18.38 -14.12
CA ARG A 2 49.97 -19.03 -14.43
C ARG A 2 48.98 -19.17 -13.26
N PRO A 3 49.38 -19.59 -12.03
CA PRO A 3 48.44 -19.68 -10.91
C PRO A 3 47.93 -18.31 -10.44
N LEU A 4 48.78 -17.29 -10.46
CA LEU A 4 48.42 -15.91 -10.11
C LEU A 4 47.42 -15.33 -11.13
N LEU A 5 47.65 -15.54 -12.43
CA LEU A 5 46.72 -15.12 -13.50
C LEU A 5 45.37 -15.83 -13.40
N SER A 6 45.36 -17.13 -13.11
CA SER A 6 44.14 -17.91 -12.87
C SER A 6 43.35 -17.38 -11.67
N PHE A 7 44.05 -17.06 -10.58
CA PHE A 7 43.45 -16.47 -9.39
C PHE A 7 42.82 -15.10 -9.68
N VAL A 8 43.57 -14.18 -10.31
CA VAL A 8 43.07 -12.84 -10.68
C VAL A 8 41.86 -12.94 -11.62
N TYR A 9 41.92 -13.80 -12.64
CA TYR A 9 40.80 -14.00 -13.57
C TYR A 9 39.56 -14.55 -12.87
N LYS A 10 39.71 -15.50 -11.94
CA LYS A 10 38.60 -16.06 -11.17
C LYS A 10 37.92 -14.97 -10.33
N HIS A 11 38.69 -14.10 -9.69
CA HIS A 11 38.14 -12.98 -8.92
C HIS A 11 37.47 -11.94 -9.81
N LEU A 12 38.09 -11.56 -10.93
CA LEU A 12 37.50 -10.60 -11.87
C LEU A 12 36.15 -11.10 -12.40
N LYS A 13 36.08 -12.38 -12.79
CA LYS A 13 34.84 -13.01 -13.25
C LYS A 13 33.77 -13.01 -12.16
N PHE A 14 34.15 -13.33 -10.92
CA PHE A 14 33.22 -13.26 -9.79
C PHE A 14 32.65 -11.85 -9.60
N PHE A 15 33.49 -10.81 -9.65
CA PHE A 15 33.03 -9.42 -9.53
C PHE A 15 32.13 -9.00 -10.68
N GLU A 16 32.44 -9.40 -11.92
CA GLU A 16 31.59 -9.15 -13.08
C GLU A 16 30.21 -9.81 -12.93
N GLU A 17 30.17 -11.08 -12.51
CA GLU A 17 28.93 -11.81 -12.26
C GLU A 17 28.12 -11.16 -11.13
N LEU A 18 28.78 -10.71 -10.05
CA LEU A 18 28.14 -10.01 -8.93
C LEU A 18 27.56 -8.66 -9.36
N LEU A 19 28.32 -7.84 -10.10
CA LEU A 19 27.87 -6.53 -10.58
C LEU A 19 26.69 -6.65 -11.55
N ASN A 20 26.72 -7.66 -12.43
CA ASN A 20 25.60 -7.99 -13.29
C ASN A 20 24.36 -8.38 -12.47
N SER A 21 24.53 -9.20 -11.43
CA SER A 21 23.42 -9.58 -10.55
C SER A 21 22.83 -8.39 -9.80
N LEU A 22 23.67 -7.50 -9.27
CA LEU A 22 23.25 -6.28 -8.59
C LEU A 22 22.47 -5.35 -9.54
N SER A 23 22.93 -5.21 -10.79
CA SER A 23 22.25 -4.38 -11.79
C SER A 23 20.85 -4.90 -12.11
N VAL A 24 20.71 -6.23 -12.25
CA VAL A 24 19.40 -6.86 -12.46
C VAL A 24 18.53 -6.78 -11.21
N ALA A 25 19.12 -6.85 -10.01
CA ALA A 25 18.42 -6.70 -8.73
C ALA A 25 17.82 -5.29 -8.59
N LEU A 26 18.57 -4.26 -8.95
CA LEU A 26 18.09 -2.87 -8.98
C LEU A 26 16.93 -2.69 -9.96
N LEU A 27 17.03 -3.28 -11.16
CA LEU A 27 15.95 -3.23 -12.15
C LEU A 27 14.69 -3.95 -11.65
N LEU A 28 14.87 -5.10 -11.00
CA LEU A 28 13.76 -5.86 -10.40
C LEU A 28 13.11 -5.08 -9.25
N LEU A 29 13.91 -4.46 -8.38
CA LEU A 29 13.41 -3.62 -7.30
C LEU A 29 12.62 -2.43 -7.84
N ALA A 30 13.12 -1.75 -8.87
CA ALA A 30 12.40 -0.66 -9.52
C ALA A 30 11.08 -1.14 -10.16
N ALA A 31 11.09 -2.31 -10.81
CA ALA A 31 9.88 -2.89 -11.38
C ALA A 31 8.85 -3.29 -10.32
N MET A 32 9.28 -3.87 -9.20
CA MET A 32 8.43 -4.18 -8.04
C MET A 32 7.87 -2.91 -7.40
N TYR A 33 8.68 -1.85 -7.30
CA TYR A 33 8.24 -0.53 -6.84
C TYR A 33 7.17 0.08 -7.74
N CYS A 34 7.37 0.09 -9.06
CA CYS A 34 6.33 0.55 -9.99
C CYS A 34 5.06 -0.29 -9.86
N TRP A 35 5.20 -1.60 -9.65
CA TRP A 35 4.06 -2.50 -9.48
C TRP A 35 3.30 -2.25 -8.18
N SER A 36 3.99 -2.00 -7.05
CA SER A 36 3.31 -1.75 -5.77
C SER A 36 2.39 -0.54 -5.82
N ASN A 37 2.71 0.45 -6.65
CA ASN A 37 1.89 1.65 -6.85
C ASN A 37 0.70 1.44 -7.80
N LEU A 38 0.59 0.28 -8.46
CA LEU A 38 -0.59 -0.06 -9.22
C LEU A 38 -1.71 -0.55 -8.28
N PRO A 39 -2.98 -0.28 -8.60
CA PRO A 39 -4.12 -0.73 -7.79
C PRO A 39 -4.43 -2.24 -7.98
N LEU A 40 -3.44 -3.04 -8.40
CA LEU A 40 -3.57 -4.48 -8.63
C LEU A 40 -3.25 -5.23 -7.34
N ASN A 41 -4.10 -6.20 -6.99
CA ASN A 41 -3.87 -7.13 -5.89
C ASN A 41 -4.34 -8.54 -6.29
N PHE A 42 -3.62 -9.56 -5.83
CA PHE A 42 -3.99 -10.95 -6.06
C PHE A 42 -4.43 -11.65 -4.77
N ILE A 43 -5.40 -12.59 -4.87
CA ILE A 43 -5.91 -13.37 -3.72
C ILE A 43 -4.79 -14.11 -2.97
N MET A 44 -3.79 -14.62 -3.68
CA MET A 44 -2.68 -15.33 -3.05
C MET A 44 -1.87 -14.41 -2.11
N GLU A 45 -1.75 -13.13 -2.48
CA GLU A 45 -1.05 -12.12 -1.68
C GLU A 45 -1.83 -11.75 -0.43
N GLU A 46 -3.16 -11.82 -0.49
CA GLU A 46 -4.02 -11.64 0.68
C GLU A 46 -3.71 -12.67 1.77
N THR A 47 -3.57 -13.94 1.39
CA THR A 47 -3.26 -15.01 2.34
C THR A 47 -1.87 -14.82 2.97
N LEU A 48 -0.88 -14.44 2.15
CA LEU A 48 0.48 -14.18 2.62
C LEU A 48 0.54 -12.94 3.54
N THR A 49 -0.22 -11.89 3.19
CA THR A 49 -0.32 -10.67 4.00
C THR A 49 -0.97 -10.97 5.34
N LYS A 50 -2.10 -11.68 5.37
CA LYS A 50 -2.75 -12.14 6.62
C LYS A 50 -1.80 -12.95 7.50
N ALA A 51 -1.06 -13.89 6.90
CA ALA A 51 -0.08 -14.69 7.64
C ALA A 51 1.04 -13.82 8.20
N THR A 52 1.56 -12.89 7.41
CA THR A 52 2.64 -11.99 7.82
C THR A 52 2.19 -11.06 8.94
N VAL A 53 1.02 -10.42 8.82
CA VAL A 53 0.42 -9.59 9.89
C VAL A 53 0.27 -10.38 11.18
N LYS A 54 -0.30 -11.58 11.14
CA LYS A 54 -0.44 -12.43 12.34
C LYS A 54 0.89 -12.79 12.99
N VAL A 55 1.92 -13.04 12.19
CA VAL A 55 3.27 -13.34 12.69
C VAL A 55 3.91 -12.08 13.28
N THR A 56 3.80 -10.94 12.61
CA THR A 56 4.23 -9.64 13.12
C THR A 56 3.56 -9.32 14.44
N ASP A 57 2.24 -9.45 14.54
CA ASP A 57 1.46 -9.25 15.78
C ASP A 57 1.90 -10.20 16.89
N PHE A 58 2.27 -11.43 16.55
CA PHE A 58 2.79 -12.38 17.53
C PHE A 58 4.12 -11.94 18.12
N PHE A 59 5.02 -11.37 17.32
CA PHE A 59 6.33 -10.89 17.75
C PHE A 59 6.29 -9.49 18.38
N ASN A 60 5.42 -8.60 17.93
CA ASN A 60 5.37 -7.17 18.30
C ASN A 60 4.23 -6.85 19.27
N ARG A 61 3.68 -7.86 19.96
CA ARG A 61 2.52 -7.76 20.85
C ARG A 61 2.64 -6.76 22.02
N GLN A 62 3.82 -6.21 22.27
CA GLN A 62 4.14 -5.31 23.39
C GLN A 62 4.36 -3.86 22.99
N ASP A 63 4.38 -3.52 21.70
CA ASP A 63 4.55 -2.12 21.31
C ASP A 63 3.27 -1.34 21.62
N GLU A 64 3.36 -0.41 22.58
CA GLU A 64 2.27 0.52 22.86
C GLU A 64 2.00 1.34 21.59
N GLN A 65 0.80 1.17 21.05
CA GLN A 65 0.29 2.00 19.97
C GLN A 65 0.39 3.48 20.38
N PRO A 66 0.87 4.37 19.50
CA PRO A 66 1.10 5.78 19.85
C PRO A 66 -0.19 6.47 20.26
N TYR A 67 -1.32 6.01 19.73
CA TYR A 67 -2.66 6.43 20.09
C TYR A 67 -3.58 5.21 20.13
N GLY A 68 -4.53 5.22 21.06
CA GLY A 68 -5.51 4.15 21.18
C GLY A 68 -6.94 4.67 21.32
N MET A 69 -7.84 3.75 21.64
CA MET A 69 -9.27 4.01 21.87
C MET A 69 -9.57 5.12 22.89
N LYS A 70 -8.68 5.30 23.88
CA LYS A 70 -8.80 6.39 24.85
C LYS A 70 -8.62 7.77 24.21
N ASP A 71 -7.87 7.88 23.11
CA ASP A 71 -7.49 9.14 22.47
C ASP A 71 -8.45 9.56 21.35
N VAL A 72 -9.27 8.64 20.83
CA VAL A 72 -10.21 8.86 19.72
C VAL A 72 -11.67 8.72 20.16
N MET A 73 -12.56 9.47 19.51
CA MET A 73 -14.00 9.25 19.55
C MET A 73 -14.55 9.21 18.13
N PHE A 74 -15.34 8.18 17.84
CA PHE A 74 -16.01 7.97 16.56
C PHE A 74 -17.46 8.43 16.71
N ILE A 75 -17.88 9.38 15.86
CA ILE A 75 -19.23 9.91 15.84
C ILE A 75 -19.91 9.47 14.55
N ASP A 76 -20.96 8.68 14.69
CA ASP A 76 -21.70 8.12 13.56
C ASP A 76 -22.90 8.98 13.16
N VAL A 77 -22.97 9.27 11.86
CA VAL A 77 -24.06 10.04 11.25
C VAL A 77 -25.01 9.20 10.39
N SER A 78 -24.76 7.89 10.24
CA SER A 78 -25.51 6.98 9.35
C SER A 78 -27.04 7.06 9.50
N ARG A 79 -27.52 7.18 10.74
CA ARG A 79 -28.95 7.24 11.11
C ARG A 79 -29.50 8.66 11.21
N SER A 80 -28.73 9.66 10.81
CA SER A 80 -29.10 11.08 10.83
C SER A 80 -29.00 11.67 9.44
N SER A 81 -29.80 11.11 8.54
CA SER A 81 -29.85 11.51 7.14
C SER A 81 -31.04 12.45 6.88
N ALA A 82 -30.81 13.43 6.03
CA ALA A 82 -31.82 14.32 5.45
C ALA A 82 -31.97 14.01 3.96
N ILE A 83 -33.19 14.15 3.46
CA ILE A 83 -33.50 14.02 2.05
C ILE A 83 -33.44 15.40 1.41
N VAL A 84 -32.70 15.53 0.32
CA VAL A 84 -32.64 16.78 -0.46
C VAL A 84 -32.91 16.48 -1.92
N THR A 85 -33.77 17.30 -2.50
CA THR A 85 -34.16 17.21 -3.90
C THR A 85 -33.50 18.33 -4.68
N ASP A 86 -32.76 17.98 -5.73
CA ASP A 86 -32.16 18.90 -6.68
C ASP A 86 -32.68 18.64 -8.11
N GLN A 87 -32.03 19.24 -9.12
CA GLN A 87 -32.41 19.04 -10.52
C GLN A 87 -32.14 17.62 -11.04
N LEU A 88 -31.25 16.86 -10.39
CA LEU A 88 -30.83 15.51 -10.77
C LEU A 88 -31.64 14.42 -10.04
N GLY A 89 -32.33 14.77 -8.95
CA GLY A 89 -33.27 13.90 -8.26
C GLY A 89 -33.23 14.07 -6.75
N THR A 90 -33.61 13.00 -6.06
CA THR A 90 -33.65 12.95 -4.60
C THR A 90 -32.40 12.25 -4.10
N HIS A 91 -31.64 12.94 -3.27
CA HIS A 91 -30.42 12.44 -2.65
C HIS A 91 -30.61 12.29 -1.15
N VAL A 92 -30.01 11.25 -0.57
CA VAL A 92 -29.95 11.06 0.89
C VAL A 92 -28.55 11.47 1.33
N MET A 93 -28.45 12.41 2.25
CA MET A 93 -27.17 12.87 2.79
C MET A 93 -27.26 13.12 4.30
N ALA A 94 -26.13 13.32 4.97
CA ALA A 94 -26.11 13.64 6.39
C ALA A 94 -26.85 14.96 6.70
N ASP A 95 -27.62 14.96 7.79
CA ASP A 95 -28.41 16.09 8.25
C ASP A 95 -27.52 17.28 8.63
N ARG A 96 -27.58 18.32 7.80
CA ARG A 96 -26.78 19.54 7.92
C ARG A 96 -27.05 20.31 9.22
N GLU A 97 -28.28 20.26 9.74
CA GLU A 97 -28.65 20.97 10.98
C GLU A 97 -28.08 20.27 12.22
N LYS A 98 -28.10 18.93 12.23
CA LYS A 98 -27.44 18.15 13.28
C LYS A 98 -25.93 18.30 13.25
N LEU A 99 -25.32 18.30 12.06
CA LEU A 99 -23.90 18.58 11.89
C LEU A 99 -23.54 19.99 12.38
N ASP A 100 -24.32 21.01 12.04
CA ASP A 100 -24.08 22.39 12.51
C ASP A 100 -24.13 22.46 14.04
N THR A 101 -25.13 21.80 14.64
CA THR A 101 -25.26 21.71 16.10
C THR A 101 -24.05 21.03 16.74
N LEU A 102 -23.57 19.92 16.13
CA LEU A 102 -22.36 19.23 16.59
C LEU A 102 -21.13 20.13 16.48
N PHE A 103 -20.88 20.79 15.34
CA PHE A 103 -19.69 21.63 15.19
C PHE A 103 -19.72 22.86 16.10
N ARG A 104 -20.89 23.45 16.37
CA ARG A 104 -21.04 24.50 17.39
C ARG A 104 -20.69 23.98 18.79
N LEU A 105 -21.11 22.77 19.12
CA LEU A 105 -20.75 22.13 20.38
C LEU A 105 -19.24 21.96 20.52
N LEU A 106 -18.58 21.43 19.48
CA LEU A 106 -17.13 21.24 19.43
C LEU A 106 -16.40 22.58 19.54
N HIS A 107 -16.94 23.64 18.93
CA HIS A 107 -16.39 24.98 19.04
C HIS A 107 -16.49 25.55 20.47
N GLN A 108 -17.61 25.32 21.16
CA GLN A 108 -17.79 25.75 22.55
C GLN A 108 -16.84 25.04 23.53
N HIS A 109 -16.48 23.79 23.23
CA HIS A 109 -15.59 22.96 24.05
C HIS A 109 -14.22 22.76 23.39
N LYS A 110 -13.80 23.75 22.58
CA LYS A 110 -12.64 23.63 21.70
C LYS A 110 -11.37 23.31 22.48
N ASN A 111 -10.73 22.21 22.08
CA ASN A 111 -9.35 21.90 22.43
C ASN A 111 -8.46 22.27 21.21
N PRO A 112 -7.48 23.19 21.35
CA PRO A 112 -6.65 23.64 20.23
C PRO A 112 -5.71 22.57 19.67
N GLU A 113 -5.46 21.47 20.39
CA GLU A 113 -4.64 20.35 19.92
C GLU A 113 -5.48 19.22 19.31
N GLN A 114 -6.80 19.25 19.50
CA GLN A 114 -7.69 18.22 19.00
C GLN A 114 -7.82 18.30 17.48
N ILE A 115 -7.67 17.17 16.80
CA ILE A 115 -7.89 17.03 15.36
C ILE A 115 -9.30 16.50 15.13
N ILE A 116 -10.05 17.19 14.28
CA ILE A 116 -11.43 16.82 13.94
C ILE A 116 -11.44 16.41 12.48
N VAL A 117 -11.82 15.18 12.20
CA VAL A 117 -11.97 14.65 10.84
C VAL A 117 -13.45 14.53 10.53
N CYS A 118 -13.87 15.14 9.43
CA CYS A 118 -15.20 14.99 8.87
C CYS A 118 -15.08 14.24 7.54
N ASP A 119 -15.29 12.93 7.59
CA ASP A 119 -15.31 12.02 6.44
C ASP A 119 -16.72 11.98 5.83
N LEU A 120 -17.16 13.13 5.33
CA LEU A 120 -18.43 13.29 4.63
C LEU A 120 -18.20 14.16 3.39
N TYR A 121 -18.78 13.75 2.26
CA TYR A 121 -18.74 14.55 1.04
C TYR A 121 -19.86 15.60 1.05
N PHE A 122 -19.50 16.82 0.65
CA PHE A 122 -20.40 17.96 0.57
C PHE A 122 -20.53 18.41 -0.89
N ASP A 123 -20.97 17.51 -1.77
CA ASP A 123 -21.07 17.70 -3.22
C ASP A 123 -22.44 18.22 -3.69
N VAL A 124 -23.46 18.16 -2.83
CA VAL A 124 -24.82 18.68 -3.11
C VAL A 124 -25.15 19.85 -2.19
N THR A 125 -25.70 20.92 -2.77
CA THR A 125 -26.13 22.11 -2.03
C THR A 125 -27.37 21.85 -1.18
N ALA A 126 -27.41 22.39 0.04
CA ALA A 126 -28.56 22.34 0.95
C ALA A 126 -28.87 23.71 1.56
N SER A 127 -30.10 23.87 2.06
CA SER A 127 -30.58 25.13 2.65
C SER A 127 -29.80 25.60 3.89
N LYS A 128 -29.08 24.69 4.56
CA LYS A 128 -28.35 24.93 5.81
C LYS A 128 -26.84 25.04 5.63
N ASP A 129 -26.33 24.99 4.40
CA ASP A 129 -24.89 24.95 4.11
C ASP A 129 -24.14 26.17 4.67
N TRP A 130 -24.72 27.37 4.58
CA TRP A 130 -24.09 28.58 5.11
C TRP A 130 -23.90 28.52 6.64
N GLN A 131 -24.89 27.98 7.36
CA GLN A 131 -24.83 27.84 8.82
C GLN A 131 -23.75 26.83 9.20
N LEU A 132 -23.77 25.67 8.54
CA LEU A 132 -22.79 24.61 8.76
C LEU A 132 -21.36 25.05 8.40
N GLN A 133 -21.15 25.74 7.28
CA GLN A 133 -19.84 26.26 6.91
C GLN A 133 -19.29 27.21 7.97
N THR A 134 -20.16 28.06 8.54
CA THR A 134 -19.78 29.02 9.57
C THR A 134 -19.33 28.33 10.86
N SER A 135 -20.04 27.28 11.30
CA SER A 135 -19.65 26.51 12.49
C SER A 135 -18.39 25.68 12.27
N MET A 136 -18.21 25.11 11.07
CA MET A 136 -16.99 24.39 10.69
C MET A 136 -15.76 25.31 10.61
N ALA A 137 -15.90 26.53 10.08
CA ALA A 137 -14.79 27.47 9.90
C ALA A 137 -14.13 27.92 11.23
N GLY A 138 -14.85 27.83 12.35
CA GLY A 138 -14.33 28.15 13.68
C GLY A 138 -13.33 27.13 14.25
N LEU A 139 -13.14 25.98 13.58
CA LEU A 139 -12.32 24.87 14.04
C LEU A 139 -11.00 24.79 13.23
N PRO A 140 -9.88 25.27 13.78
CA PRO A 140 -8.63 25.40 13.03
C PRO A 140 -8.06 24.05 12.58
N ASN A 141 -8.30 22.99 13.36
CA ASN A 141 -7.84 21.62 13.12
C ASN A 141 -8.90 20.72 12.49
N LEU A 142 -9.87 21.31 11.80
CA LEU A 142 -10.86 20.57 11.03
C LEU A 142 -10.24 20.11 9.70
N LEU A 143 -10.31 18.80 9.47
CA LEU A 143 -9.99 18.15 8.21
C LEU A 143 -11.28 17.65 7.58
N SER A 144 -11.52 17.99 6.32
CA SER A 144 -12.73 17.60 5.58
C SER A 144 -12.36 16.79 4.36
N THR A 145 -13.14 15.75 4.06
CA THR A 145 -12.90 14.94 2.87
C THR A 145 -13.38 15.63 1.61
N VAL A 146 -12.57 15.53 0.55
CA VAL A 146 -12.97 15.85 -0.82
C VAL A 146 -12.98 14.59 -1.66
N LYS A 147 -13.91 14.54 -2.61
CA LYS A 147 -14.04 13.45 -3.55
C LYS A 147 -13.18 13.74 -4.79
N THR A 148 -12.60 12.69 -5.35
CA THR A 148 -11.98 12.72 -6.67
C THR A 148 -12.97 12.12 -7.68
N ASP A 149 -13.09 12.76 -8.83
CA ASP A 149 -13.94 12.26 -9.89
C ASP A 149 -13.29 11.08 -10.65
N TRP A 150 -13.91 10.71 -11.76
CA TRP A 150 -13.49 9.59 -12.60
C TRP A 150 -12.20 9.87 -13.38
N PHE A 151 -11.73 11.11 -13.41
CA PHE A 151 -10.48 11.51 -14.04
C PHE A 151 -9.37 11.80 -13.02
N GLY A 152 -9.66 11.63 -11.72
CA GLY A 152 -8.75 11.97 -10.64
C GLY A 152 -8.80 13.44 -10.23
N GLU A 153 -9.69 14.23 -10.83
CA GLU A 153 -9.83 15.65 -10.52
C GLU A 153 -10.63 15.83 -9.22
N ILE A 154 -10.24 16.80 -8.39
CA ILE A 154 -10.93 17.07 -7.14
C ILE A 154 -12.30 17.69 -7.44
N THR A 155 -13.38 17.04 -7.01
CA THR A 155 -14.70 17.67 -6.99
C THR A 155 -14.76 18.66 -5.82
N PRO A 156 -15.03 19.95 -6.08
CA PRO A 156 -15.04 20.95 -5.04
C PRO A 156 -16.18 20.71 -4.05
N ASN A 157 -15.88 20.76 -2.75
CA ASN A 157 -16.92 20.79 -1.73
C ASN A 157 -17.68 22.12 -1.80
N VAL A 158 -19.01 22.04 -1.66
CA VAL A 158 -19.88 23.20 -1.48
C VAL A 158 -19.48 23.96 -0.21
N LEU A 159 -19.12 23.22 0.84
CA LEU A 159 -18.64 23.79 2.10
C LEU A 159 -17.13 24.04 2.04
N ARG A 160 -16.74 25.31 2.13
CA ARG A 160 -15.33 25.71 2.19
C ARG A 160 -14.90 25.93 3.65
N ALA A 161 -14.68 24.85 4.38
CA ALA A 161 -14.24 24.92 5.77
C ALA A 161 -13.20 23.84 6.10
N GLY A 162 -12.20 24.23 6.90
CA GLY A 162 -11.09 23.36 7.28
C GLY A 162 -10.06 23.17 6.18
N THR A 163 -9.16 22.21 6.38
CA THR A 163 -8.21 21.75 5.36
C THR A 163 -8.79 20.52 4.68
N SER A 164 -8.87 20.54 3.36
CA SER A 164 -9.41 19.42 2.60
C SER A 164 -8.34 18.41 2.21
N GLY A 165 -8.68 17.12 2.27
CA GLY A 165 -7.84 16.03 1.76
C GLY A 165 -8.68 14.92 1.15
N THR A 166 -8.08 14.13 0.28
CA THR A 166 -8.76 12.97 -0.32
C THR A 166 -8.81 11.82 0.69
N THR A 167 -9.66 10.83 0.44
CA THR A 167 -9.75 9.63 1.29
C THR A 167 -8.73 8.56 0.94
N GLY A 168 -7.92 8.72 -0.12
CA GLY A 168 -6.88 7.76 -0.53
C GLY A 168 -7.38 6.50 -1.24
N PHE A 169 -8.70 6.30 -1.29
CA PHE A 169 -9.33 5.24 -2.07
C PHE A 169 -9.43 5.68 -3.53
N LYS A 170 -8.61 5.09 -4.39
CA LYS A 170 -8.72 5.33 -5.84
C LYS A 170 -9.90 4.54 -6.41
N PRO A 171 -10.81 5.19 -7.16
CA PRO A 171 -11.81 4.46 -7.91
C PRO A 171 -11.09 3.59 -8.95
N LEU A 172 -11.24 2.26 -8.85
CA LEU A 172 -10.65 1.34 -9.81
C LEU A 172 -11.34 1.52 -11.18
N HIS A 173 -10.67 2.19 -12.11
CA HIS A 173 -11.18 2.49 -13.46
C HIS A 173 -11.42 1.25 -14.33
N THR A 174 -10.96 0.06 -13.91
CA THR A 174 -11.07 -1.17 -14.71
C THR A 174 -11.52 -2.36 -13.83
N PRO A 175 -12.80 -2.77 -13.88
CA PRO A 175 -13.28 -3.92 -13.12
C PRO A 175 -12.64 -5.25 -13.56
N PHE A 176 -12.00 -5.28 -14.74
CA PHE A 176 -11.41 -6.50 -15.33
C PHE A 176 -10.10 -6.97 -14.71
N MET A 177 -9.48 -6.19 -13.81
CA MET A 177 -8.19 -6.56 -13.18
C MET A 177 -8.24 -6.61 -11.65
N ILE A 178 -9.44 -6.67 -11.08
CA ILE A 178 -9.61 -6.92 -9.65
C ILE A 178 -9.61 -8.43 -9.44
N PHE A 179 -8.47 -8.97 -9.02
CA PHE A 179 -8.38 -10.40 -8.70
C PHE A 179 -8.80 -10.67 -7.26
N SER A 180 -8.80 -9.68 -6.36
CA SER A 180 -9.32 -9.77 -4.97
C SER A 180 -10.18 -8.54 -4.64
N ASN A 181 -11.34 -8.76 -4.03
CA ASN A 181 -12.27 -7.70 -3.59
C ASN A 181 -11.96 -7.17 -2.17
N SER A 182 -10.96 -7.73 -1.47
CA SER A 182 -10.67 -7.46 -0.05
C SER A 182 -9.30 -6.83 0.20
N MET A 183 -8.41 -6.83 -0.80
CA MET A 183 -7.14 -6.10 -0.72
C MET A 183 -7.26 -4.79 -1.48
N PHE A 184 -7.59 -3.71 -0.75
CA PHE A 184 -7.41 -2.35 -1.27
C PHE A 184 -6.07 -1.81 -0.81
N LYS A 185 -5.32 -1.25 -1.75
CA LYS A 185 -4.16 -0.42 -1.43
C LYS A 185 -4.65 0.98 -1.16
N PHE A 186 -4.27 1.51 0.00
CA PHE A 186 -4.50 2.90 0.33
C PHE A 186 -3.38 3.75 -0.27
N HIS A 187 -3.72 4.79 -1.02
CA HIS A 187 -2.73 5.75 -1.51
C HIS A 187 -2.61 6.92 -0.55
N PHE A 188 -1.41 7.29 -0.13
CA PHE A 188 -1.19 8.44 0.75
C PHE A 188 -1.39 9.79 0.05
N THR A 189 -1.14 9.84 -1.25
CA THR A 189 -1.41 10.98 -2.12
C THR A 189 -2.00 10.50 -3.45
N ASP A 190 -2.84 11.33 -4.06
CA ASP A 190 -3.40 11.03 -5.39
C ASP A 190 -2.41 11.32 -6.54
N ASP A 191 -2.87 11.17 -7.78
CA ASP A 191 -2.05 11.38 -8.98
C ASP A 191 -1.63 12.84 -9.21
N HIS A 192 -2.30 13.78 -8.54
CA HIS A 192 -1.97 15.21 -8.53
C HIS A 192 -1.22 15.62 -7.26
N CYS A 193 -0.70 14.65 -6.50
CA CYS A 193 -0.01 14.85 -5.23
C CYS A 193 -0.86 15.56 -4.16
N VAL A 194 -2.19 15.43 -4.25
CA VAL A 194 -3.11 15.91 -3.22
C VAL A 194 -3.04 14.94 -2.04
N LYS A 195 -2.87 15.52 -0.85
CA LYS A 195 -2.69 14.76 0.38
C LYS A 195 -4.01 14.14 0.84
N THR A 196 -3.90 12.93 1.35
CA THR A 196 -5.03 12.29 2.02
C THR A 196 -5.23 12.79 3.45
N ILE A 197 -6.42 12.54 4.01
CA ILE A 197 -6.71 12.85 5.41
C ILE A 197 -5.67 12.27 6.38
N PRO A 198 -5.25 10.99 6.31
CA PRO A 198 -4.26 10.45 7.24
C PRO A 198 -2.90 11.17 7.16
N VAL A 199 -2.47 11.57 5.96
CA VAL A 199 -1.25 12.37 5.77
C VAL A 199 -1.41 13.75 6.41
N LEU A 200 -2.54 14.42 6.20
CA LEU A 200 -2.82 15.73 6.81
C LEU A 200 -2.87 15.65 8.34
N MET A 201 -3.44 14.58 8.89
CA MET A 201 -3.42 14.31 10.34
C MET A 201 -1.98 14.16 10.84
N TYR A 202 -1.15 13.39 10.11
CA TYR A 202 0.26 13.17 10.45
C TYR A 202 1.07 14.47 10.42
N GLU A 203 0.93 15.27 9.36
CA GLU A 203 1.57 16.59 9.23
C GLU A 203 1.22 17.50 10.40
N ARG A 204 -0.08 17.55 10.74
CA ARG A 204 -0.59 18.46 11.76
C ARG A 204 -0.14 18.09 13.17
N LEU A 205 -0.14 16.80 13.48
CA LEU A 205 0.28 16.30 14.78
C LEU A 205 1.78 16.44 14.99
N ASN A 206 2.58 16.11 13.96
CA ASN A 206 4.04 16.10 14.06
C ASN A 206 4.69 17.44 13.68
N ASN A 207 3.90 18.41 13.23
CA ASN A 207 4.37 19.70 12.71
C ASN A 207 5.44 19.54 11.60
N ILE A 208 5.16 18.65 10.65
CA ILE A 208 6.03 18.39 9.49
C ILE A 208 5.27 18.57 8.19
N HIS A 209 6.01 18.59 7.08
CA HIS A 209 5.43 18.62 5.75
C HIS A 209 5.70 17.33 4.96
N ALA A 210 4.65 16.92 4.25
CA ALA A 210 4.62 15.87 3.27
C ALA A 210 4.95 16.45 1.89
N ALA A 211 5.92 15.85 1.22
CA ALA A 211 6.26 16.11 -0.16
C ALA A 211 6.03 14.84 -0.98
N CYS A 212 5.25 14.96 -2.05
CA CYS A 212 5.02 13.89 -3.00
C CYS A 212 6.07 13.99 -4.12
N LEU A 213 6.71 12.86 -4.45
CA LEU A 213 7.68 12.77 -5.53
C LEU A 213 7.33 11.58 -6.42
N GLY A 214 6.33 11.78 -7.29
CA GLY A 214 5.72 10.69 -8.06
C GLY A 214 5.12 9.67 -7.12
N ASP A 215 5.54 8.42 -7.23
CA ASP A 215 4.99 7.35 -6.39
C ASP A 215 5.65 7.21 -5.01
N ALA A 216 6.55 8.13 -4.64
CA ALA A 216 7.18 8.17 -3.33
C ALA A 216 6.57 9.29 -2.49
N LEU A 217 6.39 9.03 -1.21
CA LEU A 217 6.00 10.04 -0.23
C LEU A 217 7.19 10.33 0.69
N LYS A 218 7.55 11.60 0.83
CA LYS A 218 8.50 12.05 1.85
C LYS A 218 7.75 12.74 2.99
N LEU A 219 7.90 12.24 4.22
CA LEU A 219 7.34 12.82 5.43
C LEU A 219 8.49 13.29 6.33
N GLY A 220 8.77 14.59 6.36
CA GLY A 220 9.97 15.11 7.02
C GLY A 220 11.24 14.58 6.35
N ASP A 221 12.02 13.77 7.06
CA ASP A 221 13.24 13.11 6.56
C ASP A 221 13.02 11.65 6.13
N ASP A 222 11.86 11.08 6.46
CA ASP A 222 11.55 9.69 6.18
C ASP A 222 10.88 9.53 4.81
N TRP A 223 11.20 8.42 4.13
CA TRP A 223 10.63 8.05 2.83
C TRP A 223 9.67 6.88 2.99
N PHE A 224 8.54 6.95 2.31
CA PHE A 224 7.49 5.95 2.32
C PHE A 224 7.13 5.60 0.88
N PHE A 225 6.66 4.38 0.65
CA PHE A 225 5.91 4.10 -0.57
C PHE A 225 4.62 4.91 -0.54
N ASN A 226 4.14 5.41 -1.68
CA ASN A 226 2.87 6.14 -1.73
C ASN A 226 1.66 5.22 -1.53
N THR A 227 1.84 3.89 -1.49
CA THR A 227 0.77 2.90 -1.26
C THR A 227 1.05 2.04 -0.05
N ILE A 228 0.05 1.82 0.80
CA ILE A 228 0.10 0.88 1.93
C ILE A 228 -1.09 -0.10 1.87
N LEU A 229 -0.89 -1.33 2.35
CA LEU A 229 -1.99 -2.27 2.55
C LEU A 229 -2.76 -1.89 3.82
N ILE A 230 -4.08 -1.92 3.75
CA ILE A 230 -4.93 -1.60 4.91
C ILE A 230 -4.80 -2.73 5.95
N ASN A 231 -4.19 -2.41 7.08
CA ASN A 231 -4.09 -3.28 8.26
C ASN A 231 -5.01 -2.78 9.37
N GLU A 232 -5.48 -3.69 10.23
CA GLU A 232 -6.29 -3.33 11.41
C GLU A 232 -5.40 -2.89 12.58
N GLU A 233 -4.87 -1.66 12.50
CA GLU A 233 -4.10 -1.07 13.59
C GLU A 233 -4.96 -0.80 14.83
N LEU A 234 -6.10 -0.16 14.59
CA LEU A 234 -7.11 0.11 15.58
C LEU A 234 -7.77 -1.22 15.97
N GLY A 235 -7.38 -1.73 17.12
CA GLY A 235 -7.89 -2.98 17.64
C GLY A 235 -6.97 -4.18 17.43
N ARG A 236 -5.66 -4.00 17.14
CA ARG A 236 -4.68 -5.08 17.29
C ARG A 236 -4.85 -5.75 18.67
N GLY A 237 -5.35 -6.99 18.67
CA GLY A 237 -5.63 -7.76 19.88
C GLY A 237 -6.95 -7.44 20.61
N ILE A 238 -7.79 -6.55 20.09
CA ILE A 238 -9.10 -6.19 20.65
C ILE A 238 -10.21 -6.77 19.75
N PRO A 239 -11.22 -7.47 20.30
CA PRO A 239 -12.32 -8.01 19.51
C PRO A 239 -13.11 -6.92 18.79
N LYS A 240 -13.59 -7.22 17.58
CA LYS A 240 -14.32 -6.28 16.73
C LYS A 240 -15.50 -5.58 17.43
N ALA A 241 -16.29 -6.35 18.17
CA ALA A 241 -17.42 -5.82 18.93
C ALA A 241 -17.03 -4.68 19.90
N VAL A 242 -15.85 -4.76 20.54
CA VAL A 242 -15.41 -3.78 21.54
C VAL A 242 -15.10 -2.42 20.91
N TYR A 243 -14.65 -2.38 19.65
CA TYR A 243 -14.44 -1.11 18.97
C TYR A 243 -15.72 -0.56 18.34
N GLU A 244 -16.64 -1.43 17.89
CA GLU A 244 -17.95 -1.02 17.39
C GLU A 244 -18.78 -0.35 18.50
N ASP A 245 -18.65 -0.84 19.74
CA ASP A 245 -19.27 -0.22 20.92
C ASP A 245 -18.77 1.21 21.23
N GLN A 246 -17.66 1.64 20.62
CA GLN A 246 -17.12 3.00 20.79
C GLN A 246 -17.61 3.99 19.74
N VAL A 247 -18.42 3.54 18.79
CA VAL A 247 -19.07 4.38 17.81
C VAL A 247 -20.31 5.00 18.45
N ILE A 248 -20.29 6.32 18.63
CA ILE A 248 -21.36 7.05 19.31
C ILE A 248 -22.25 7.69 18.24
N PRO A 249 -23.56 7.36 18.18
CA PRO A 249 -24.47 8.05 17.28
C PRO A 249 -24.52 9.55 17.56
N ILE A 250 -24.52 10.37 16.52
CA ILE A 250 -24.54 11.84 16.63
C ILE A 250 -25.69 12.33 17.53
N GLN A 251 -26.87 11.69 17.47
CA GLN A 251 -28.01 12.06 18.30
C GLN A 251 -27.72 11.90 19.80
N SER A 252 -26.96 10.87 20.18
CA SER A 252 -26.56 10.64 21.59
C SER A 252 -25.61 11.73 22.07
N VAL A 253 -24.69 12.18 21.21
CA VAL A 253 -23.78 13.31 21.50
C VAL A 253 -24.58 14.60 21.70
N LEU A 254 -25.51 14.90 20.80
CA LEU A 254 -26.35 16.11 20.86
C LEU A 254 -27.27 16.11 22.10
N ASN A 255 -27.89 14.97 22.42
CA ASN A 255 -28.76 14.83 23.58
C ASN A 255 -27.97 14.96 24.89
N GLY A 256 -26.79 14.34 24.98
CA GLY A 256 -25.91 14.42 26.15
C GLY A 256 -25.46 15.84 26.43
N ALA A 257 -25.16 16.62 25.38
CA ALA A 257 -24.85 18.03 25.49
C ALA A 257 -26.03 18.88 25.98
N GLY A 258 -27.23 18.68 25.41
CA GLY A 258 -28.43 19.43 25.80
C GLY A 258 -28.83 19.19 27.27
N ALA A 259 -28.57 17.99 27.79
CA ALA A 259 -28.83 17.62 29.18
C ALA A 259 -27.77 18.14 30.18
N LYS A 260 -26.73 18.87 29.73
CA LYS A 260 -25.53 19.20 30.53
C LYS A 260 -24.88 17.97 31.18
N ASN A 261 -24.87 16.84 30.47
CA ASN A 261 -24.17 15.65 30.96
C ASN A 261 -22.65 15.93 30.94
N SER A 262 -22.09 16.22 32.11
CA SER A 262 -20.67 16.60 32.26
C SER A 262 -19.73 15.50 31.79
N GLU A 263 -20.14 14.23 31.85
CA GLU A 263 -19.29 13.10 31.48
C GLU A 263 -18.99 13.07 29.98
N LEU A 264 -20.01 13.07 29.12
CA LEU A 264 -19.82 13.03 27.66
C LEU A 264 -19.10 14.28 27.14
N LEU A 265 -19.38 15.44 27.72
CA LEU A 265 -18.66 16.67 27.41
C LEU A 265 -17.19 16.60 27.85
N SER A 266 -16.90 16.05 29.03
CA SER A 266 -15.52 15.83 29.47
C SER A 266 -14.78 14.84 28.58
N GLN A 267 -15.46 13.78 28.12
CA GLN A 267 -14.89 12.83 27.17
C GLN A 267 -14.52 13.53 25.87
N LEU A 268 -15.43 14.32 25.28
CA LEU A 268 -15.17 15.10 24.07
C LEU A 268 -13.93 15.99 24.20
N GLN A 269 -13.73 16.65 25.35
CA GLN A 269 -12.57 17.52 25.57
C GLN A 269 -11.26 16.76 25.74
N GLN A 270 -11.32 15.55 26.31
CA GLN A 270 -10.15 14.70 26.57
C GLN A 270 -9.65 13.97 25.31
N LYS A 271 -10.51 13.79 24.30
CA LYS A 271 -10.10 13.13 23.05
C LYS A 271 -9.15 14.01 22.26
N LYS A 272 -8.09 13.39 21.73
CA LYS A 272 -7.18 14.01 20.77
C LYS A 272 -7.76 14.01 19.35
N PHE A 273 -8.59 13.01 19.04
CA PHE A 273 -9.19 12.84 17.71
C PHE A 273 -10.71 12.70 17.82
N ILE A 274 -11.42 13.44 16.96
CA ILE A 274 -12.85 13.25 16.74
C ILE A 274 -13.05 12.89 15.28
N MET A 275 -13.58 11.70 15.04
CA MET A 275 -13.74 11.10 13.72
C MET A 275 -15.24 11.01 13.37
N ILE A 276 -15.72 11.89 12.50
CA ILE A 276 -17.13 11.99 12.11
C ILE A 276 -17.30 11.36 10.73
N GLY A 277 -18.22 10.41 10.59
CA GLY A 277 -18.46 9.71 9.34
C GLY A 277 -19.71 8.83 9.36
N ASP A 278 -20.00 8.17 8.25
CA ASP A 278 -21.08 7.21 8.12
C ASP A 278 -20.54 5.79 8.35
N TYR A 279 -20.94 5.14 9.45
CA TYR A 279 -20.36 3.84 9.85
C TYR A 279 -21.19 2.65 9.36
N GLU A 280 -22.35 2.87 8.73
CA GLU A 280 -23.22 1.79 8.24
C GLU A 280 -23.24 1.73 6.71
N ALA A 281 -23.35 2.88 6.01
CA ALA A 281 -23.48 2.90 4.55
C ALA A 281 -22.12 2.92 3.82
N ASP A 282 -21.04 3.32 4.51
CA ASP A 282 -19.71 3.53 3.92
C ASP A 282 -18.70 2.46 4.38
N LEU A 283 -19.14 1.22 4.29
CA LEU A 283 -18.32 0.05 4.58
C LEU A 283 -17.41 -0.26 3.39
N GLN A 284 -16.14 -0.52 3.68
CA GLN A 284 -15.16 -1.00 2.71
C GLN A 284 -14.77 -2.43 3.07
N HIS A 285 -14.69 -3.29 2.05
CA HIS A 285 -14.21 -4.67 2.22
C HIS A 285 -12.70 -4.66 2.41
N THR A 286 -12.22 -4.96 3.61
CA THR A 286 -10.78 -5.12 3.89
C THR A 286 -10.40 -6.59 3.93
N THR A 287 -9.10 -6.84 4.06
CA THR A 287 -8.52 -8.17 4.20
C THR A 287 -9.07 -8.87 5.45
N PHE A 288 -9.44 -8.11 6.49
CA PHE A 288 -9.93 -8.61 7.76
C PHE A 288 -11.46 -8.54 7.91
N GLY A 289 -12.15 -8.09 6.85
CA GLY A 289 -13.60 -7.97 6.80
C GLY A 289 -14.06 -6.53 6.57
N ASP A 290 -15.36 -6.31 6.70
CA ASP A 290 -15.96 -5.02 6.39
C ASP A 290 -15.63 -4.02 7.50
N LYS A 291 -15.12 -2.86 7.11
CA LYS A 291 -14.75 -1.80 8.05
C LYS A 291 -15.22 -0.44 7.54
N PRO A 292 -15.79 0.42 8.41
CA PRO A 292 -16.15 1.78 8.04
C PRO A 292 -14.95 2.56 7.51
N ARG A 293 -15.15 3.31 6.42
CA ARG A 293 -14.06 4.08 5.78
C ARG A 293 -13.34 4.99 6.77
N THR A 294 -14.10 5.68 7.62
CA THR A 294 -13.55 6.61 8.61
C THR A 294 -12.61 5.93 9.61
N MET A 295 -12.88 4.68 9.98
CA MET A 295 -11.96 3.90 10.83
C MET A 295 -10.70 3.49 10.08
N ILE A 296 -10.81 3.15 8.80
CA ILE A 296 -9.65 2.84 7.96
C ILE A 296 -8.75 4.07 7.85
N LEU A 297 -9.29 5.29 7.67
CA LEU A 297 -8.49 6.52 7.68
C LEU A 297 -7.67 6.65 8.98
N PHE A 298 -8.28 6.30 10.11
CA PHE A 298 -7.58 6.32 11.39
C PHE A 298 -6.50 5.22 11.49
N ASP A 299 -6.77 4.00 11.03
CA ASP A 299 -5.77 2.93 10.97
C ASP A 299 -4.55 3.33 10.17
N ILE A 300 -4.77 3.88 8.97
CA ILE A 300 -3.68 4.32 8.09
C ILE A 300 -2.87 5.44 8.76
N PHE A 301 -3.52 6.33 9.49
CA PHE A 301 -2.83 7.33 10.29
C PHE A 301 -1.97 6.67 11.39
N LEU A 302 -2.47 5.65 12.09
CA LEU A 302 -1.69 4.90 13.08
C LEU A 302 -0.49 4.17 12.44
N SER A 303 -0.68 3.55 11.28
CA SER A 303 0.41 2.95 10.50
C SER A 303 1.50 3.97 10.16
N LEU A 304 1.12 5.19 9.76
CA LEU A 304 2.08 6.28 9.54
C LEU A 304 2.83 6.68 10.83
N GLN A 305 2.13 6.75 11.98
CA GLN A 305 2.76 7.02 13.29
C GLN A 305 3.78 5.94 13.69
N GLN A 306 3.50 4.68 13.36
CA GLN A 306 4.42 3.56 13.56
C GLN A 306 5.53 3.47 12.51
N LYS A 307 5.55 4.38 11.53
CA LYS A 307 6.46 4.34 10.37
C LYS A 307 6.35 3.04 9.57
N GLU A 308 5.16 2.44 9.53
CA GLU A 308 4.92 1.29 8.67
C GLU A 308 5.11 1.67 7.21
N ASN A 309 5.60 0.72 6.42
CA ASN A 309 5.84 0.91 4.99
C ASN A 309 6.88 2.01 4.66
N MET A 310 7.73 2.36 5.63
CA MET A 310 8.88 3.24 5.45
C MET A 310 10.01 2.55 4.68
N ILE A 311 10.54 3.22 3.66
CA ILE A 311 11.71 2.82 2.88
C ILE A 311 12.97 3.13 3.69
N SER A 312 13.22 2.31 4.72
CA SER A 312 14.42 2.46 5.55
C SER A 312 15.70 2.04 4.80
N THR A 313 16.84 2.57 5.21
CA THR A 313 18.15 2.14 4.68
C THR A 313 18.41 0.66 4.94
N GLY A 314 17.99 0.15 6.11
CA GLY A 314 18.11 -1.26 6.46
C GLY A 314 17.30 -2.17 5.54
N TRP A 315 16.06 -1.79 5.25
CA TRP A 315 15.20 -2.50 4.30
C TRP A 315 15.82 -2.54 2.91
N LEU A 316 16.32 -1.40 2.42
CA LEU A 316 16.92 -1.31 1.08
C LEU A 316 18.15 -2.22 0.95
N ILE A 317 19.05 -2.20 1.95
CA ILE A 317 20.25 -3.05 1.96
C ILE A 317 19.86 -4.53 1.99
N MET A 318 18.91 -4.91 2.85
CA MET A 318 18.42 -6.29 2.93
C MET A 318 17.84 -6.75 1.58
N THR A 319 16.91 -5.98 1.02
CA THR A 319 16.22 -6.32 -0.23
C THR A 319 17.21 -6.43 -1.39
N LEU A 320 18.13 -5.47 -1.54
CA LEU A 320 19.16 -5.53 -2.57
C LEU A 320 20.09 -6.74 -2.40
N THR A 321 20.47 -7.06 -1.16
CA THR A 321 21.32 -8.22 -0.88
C THR A 321 20.60 -9.52 -1.25
N PHE A 322 19.36 -9.73 -0.81
CA PHE A 322 18.58 -10.92 -1.12
C PHE A 322 18.31 -11.08 -2.61
N LEU A 323 17.87 -10.01 -3.29
CA LEU A 323 17.63 -10.05 -4.74
C LEU A 323 18.92 -10.31 -5.52
N THR A 324 20.03 -9.69 -5.12
CA THR A 324 21.35 -9.94 -5.75
C THR A 324 21.77 -11.39 -5.57
N LEU A 325 21.64 -11.95 -4.36
CA LEU A 325 21.96 -13.35 -4.08
C LEU A 325 21.05 -14.31 -4.86
N LEU A 326 19.76 -14.02 -4.95
CA LEU A 326 18.78 -14.80 -5.72
C LEU A 326 19.17 -14.83 -7.20
N ILE A 327 19.40 -13.66 -7.80
CA ILE A 327 19.78 -13.52 -9.21
C ILE A 327 21.13 -14.20 -9.48
N TYR A 328 22.08 -14.01 -8.56
CA TYR A 328 23.40 -14.61 -8.66
C TYR A 328 23.34 -16.15 -8.60
N ASN A 329 22.60 -16.71 -7.65
CA ASN A 329 22.36 -18.15 -7.53
C ASN A 329 21.67 -18.70 -8.79
N ARG A 330 20.62 -18.01 -9.26
CA ARG A 330 19.82 -18.41 -10.42
C ARG A 330 20.64 -18.50 -11.70
N PHE A 331 21.52 -17.53 -11.95
CA PHE A 331 22.15 -17.37 -13.27
C PHE A 331 23.61 -17.81 -13.36
N TYR A 332 24.32 -17.84 -12.25
CA TYR A 332 25.74 -18.19 -12.21
C TYR A 332 26.00 -19.48 -11.41
N HIS A 333 24.93 -20.13 -10.92
CA HIS A 333 24.97 -21.43 -10.24
C HIS A 333 26.04 -21.46 -9.15
N PHE A 334 25.89 -20.60 -8.16
CA PHE A 334 26.81 -20.58 -7.04
C PHE A 334 26.75 -21.92 -6.31
N ASN A 335 27.88 -22.64 -6.29
CA ASN A 335 27.99 -24.00 -5.71
C ASN A 335 27.68 -24.07 -4.20
N VAL A 336 27.40 -22.95 -3.51
CA VAL A 336 27.20 -22.90 -2.06
C VAL A 336 26.07 -23.82 -1.60
N PHE A 337 24.94 -23.83 -2.32
CA PHE A 337 23.83 -24.73 -2.00
C PHE A 337 23.80 -25.97 -2.87
N ARG A 338 24.70 -26.14 -3.84
CA ARG A 338 24.64 -27.27 -4.78
C ARG A 338 24.68 -28.62 -4.08
N LYS A 339 25.50 -28.75 -3.02
CA LYS A 339 25.57 -29.99 -2.23
C LYS A 339 24.25 -30.29 -1.52
N TYR A 340 23.65 -29.27 -0.91
CA TYR A 340 22.36 -29.39 -0.23
C TYR A 340 21.19 -29.57 -1.22
N SER A 341 21.23 -28.89 -2.37
CA SER A 341 20.19 -28.99 -3.39
C SER A 341 20.21 -30.34 -4.08
N LEU A 342 21.39 -30.92 -4.34
CA LEU A 342 21.52 -32.28 -4.86
C LEU A 342 21.03 -33.31 -3.82
N TRP A 343 21.42 -33.14 -2.56
CA TRP A 343 20.92 -33.97 -1.47
C TRP A 343 19.38 -33.90 -1.36
N LEU A 344 18.80 -32.69 -1.42
CA LEU A 344 17.34 -32.50 -1.45
C LEU A 344 16.71 -33.14 -2.69
N ASP A 345 17.24 -32.91 -3.89
CA ASP A 345 16.69 -33.47 -5.15
C ASP A 345 16.68 -35.01 -5.11
N GLU A 346 17.71 -35.64 -4.52
CA GLU A 346 17.78 -37.09 -4.29
C GLU A 346 16.70 -37.59 -3.32
N HIS A 347 16.25 -36.77 -2.37
CA HIS A 347 15.25 -37.16 -1.35
C HIS A 347 13.82 -36.67 -1.66
N THR A 348 13.64 -35.66 -2.51
CA THR A 348 12.34 -35.07 -2.86
C THR A 348 11.81 -35.48 -4.23
N THR A 349 12.59 -36.24 -5.02
CA THR A 349 12.20 -36.73 -6.35
C THR A 349 10.97 -37.64 -6.33
N VAL A 350 10.56 -38.16 -5.16
CA VAL A 350 9.36 -38.98 -4.97
C VAL A 350 8.05 -38.25 -5.35
N LEU A 351 8.04 -36.91 -5.37
CA LEU A 351 6.86 -36.10 -5.69
C LEU A 351 6.94 -35.37 -7.05
N GLY A 352 7.97 -35.62 -7.87
CA GLY A 352 8.11 -34.99 -9.20
C GLY A 352 8.53 -33.52 -9.22
N PHE A 353 8.80 -32.91 -8.06
CA PHE A 353 9.33 -31.54 -7.95
C PHE A 353 10.86 -31.54 -7.94
N LYS A 354 11.48 -30.79 -8.85
CA LYS A 354 12.93 -30.53 -8.83
C LYS A 354 13.26 -29.52 -7.72
N ALA A 355 14.26 -29.81 -6.88
CA ALA A 355 14.58 -29.02 -5.69
C ALA A 355 15.27 -27.67 -5.99
N LEU A 356 16.01 -27.57 -7.09
CA LEU A 356 16.75 -26.34 -7.48
C LEU A 356 15.85 -25.11 -7.68
N PRO A 357 14.74 -25.19 -8.43
CA PRO A 357 13.75 -24.13 -8.48
C PRO A 357 13.18 -23.75 -7.10
N ALA A 358 13.06 -24.71 -6.17
CA ALA A 358 12.41 -24.49 -4.89
C ALA A 358 13.22 -23.58 -3.93
N ILE A 359 14.56 -23.62 -3.99
CA ILE A 359 15.41 -22.79 -3.11
C ILE A 359 15.33 -21.31 -3.50
N ASP A 360 15.34 -20.98 -4.79
CA ASP A 360 15.19 -19.59 -5.24
C ASP A 360 13.85 -19.00 -4.77
N TRP A 361 12.78 -19.80 -4.84
CA TRP A 361 11.47 -19.42 -4.33
C TRP A 361 11.44 -19.27 -2.82
N LEU A 362 12.07 -20.19 -2.09
CA LEU A 362 12.19 -20.10 -0.64
C LEU A 362 12.90 -18.80 -0.21
N LEU A 363 14.00 -18.43 -0.87
CA LEU A 363 14.72 -17.18 -0.61
C LEU A 363 13.85 -15.96 -0.90
N PHE A 364 13.05 -15.99 -1.96
CA PHE A 364 12.14 -14.91 -2.30
C PHE A 364 11.00 -14.76 -1.28
N TYR A 365 10.35 -15.86 -0.87
CA TYR A 365 9.32 -15.84 0.17
C TYR A 365 9.90 -15.43 1.53
N LEU A 366 11.12 -15.86 1.85
CA LEU A 366 11.81 -15.43 3.06
C LEU A 366 12.06 -13.92 3.03
N LEU A 367 12.48 -13.36 1.89
CA LEU A 367 12.62 -11.93 1.72
C LEU A 367 11.29 -11.19 1.96
N ILE A 368 10.17 -11.66 1.39
CA ILE A 368 8.84 -11.05 1.61
C ILE A 368 8.46 -11.11 3.10
N LEU A 369 8.63 -12.27 3.73
CA LEU A 369 8.32 -12.47 5.14
C LEU A 369 9.18 -11.56 6.05
N CYS A 370 10.50 -11.54 5.83
CA CYS A 370 11.41 -10.67 6.58
C CYS A 370 11.09 -9.19 6.36
N SER A 371 10.74 -8.80 5.14
CA SER A 371 10.32 -7.43 4.81
C SER A 371 9.06 -7.00 5.58
N GLY A 372 8.05 -7.87 5.65
CA GLY A 372 6.83 -7.58 6.40
C GLY A 372 7.01 -7.62 7.92
N ILE A 373 7.79 -8.57 8.46
CA ILE A 373 8.01 -8.70 9.90
C ILE A 373 8.89 -7.59 10.47
N PHE A 374 10.03 -7.29 9.82
CA PHE A 374 11.03 -6.38 10.39
C PHE A 374 10.86 -4.93 9.92
N PHE A 375 10.22 -4.70 8.78
CA PHE A 375 10.12 -3.38 8.17
C PHE A 375 8.69 -2.96 7.85
N HIS A 376 7.69 -3.83 8.07
CA HIS A 376 6.28 -3.54 7.75
C HIS A 376 6.08 -3.12 6.28
N VAL A 377 6.93 -3.65 5.38
CA VAL A 377 6.84 -3.43 3.92
C VAL A 377 6.39 -4.74 3.29
N TYR A 378 5.16 -4.77 2.77
CA TYR A 378 4.57 -5.96 2.14
C TYR A 378 4.86 -5.96 0.64
N MET A 379 5.75 -6.85 0.21
CA MET A 379 6.09 -7.01 -1.20
C MET A 379 5.16 -8.01 -1.89
N GLU A 380 4.75 -7.66 -3.11
CA GLU A 380 3.88 -8.50 -3.94
C GLU A 380 4.65 -9.66 -4.57
N ALA A 381 4.29 -10.88 -4.16
CA ALA A 381 4.93 -12.08 -4.62
C ALA A 381 4.78 -12.26 -6.13
N ILE A 382 3.57 -12.03 -6.68
CA ILE A 382 3.28 -12.34 -8.08
C ILE A 382 4.04 -11.40 -9.02
N ALA A 383 4.15 -10.12 -8.66
CA ALA A 383 4.97 -9.17 -9.40
C ALA A 383 6.42 -9.67 -9.52
N GLY A 384 7.03 -10.03 -8.39
CA GLY A 384 8.39 -10.56 -8.37
C GLY A 384 8.55 -11.85 -9.19
N LEU A 385 7.59 -12.77 -9.10
CA LEU A 385 7.57 -14.00 -9.90
C LEU A 385 7.54 -13.71 -11.41
N LEU A 386 6.66 -12.81 -11.85
CA LEU A 386 6.51 -12.43 -13.25
C LEU A 386 7.78 -11.77 -13.78
N PHE A 387 8.34 -10.81 -13.04
CA PHE A 387 9.56 -10.12 -13.47
C PHE A 387 10.77 -11.05 -13.48
N LEU A 388 10.96 -11.91 -12.47
CA LEU A 388 12.01 -12.92 -12.47
C LEU A 388 11.87 -13.89 -13.65
N GLY A 389 10.64 -14.32 -13.95
CA GLY A 389 10.32 -15.16 -15.11
C GLY A 389 10.69 -14.48 -16.43
N PHE A 390 10.31 -13.20 -16.58
CA PHE A 390 10.63 -12.39 -17.75
C PHE A 390 12.14 -12.19 -17.92
N ILE A 391 12.88 -11.87 -16.85
CA ILE A 391 14.34 -11.70 -16.88
C ILE A 391 15.02 -13.01 -17.29
N ALA A 392 14.59 -14.15 -16.71
CA ALA A 392 15.12 -15.45 -17.06
C ALA A 392 14.87 -15.79 -18.54
N TRP A 393 13.66 -15.54 -19.02
CA TRP A 393 13.30 -15.71 -20.43
C TRP A 393 14.14 -14.82 -21.35
N ALA A 394 14.26 -13.53 -21.04
CA ALA A 394 15.03 -12.56 -21.82
C ALA A 394 16.50 -12.96 -21.92
N ARG A 395 17.10 -13.46 -20.82
CA ARG A 395 18.48 -13.97 -20.83
C ARG A 395 18.64 -15.21 -21.70
N ILE A 396 17.73 -16.18 -21.60
CA ILE A 396 17.75 -17.39 -22.46
C ILE A 396 17.61 -16.99 -23.93
N TYR A 397 16.68 -16.08 -24.21
CA TYR A 397 16.45 -15.52 -25.54
C TYR A 397 17.72 -14.85 -26.09
N ALA A 398 18.33 -13.93 -25.33
CA ALA A 398 19.56 -13.24 -25.70
C ALA A 398 20.73 -14.22 -25.94
N LYS A 399 20.91 -15.23 -25.06
CA LYS A 399 21.95 -16.25 -25.23
C LYS A 399 21.75 -17.07 -26.50
N ALA A 400 20.51 -17.49 -26.80
CA ALA A 400 20.20 -18.23 -28.01
C ALA A 400 20.48 -17.40 -29.28
N ARG A 401 20.16 -16.10 -29.25
CA ARG A 401 20.48 -15.16 -30.33
C ARG A 401 21.97 -14.94 -30.51
N TYR A 402 22.71 -14.77 -29.42
CA TYR A 402 24.16 -14.62 -29.45
C TYR A 402 24.85 -15.84 -30.08
N VAL A 403 24.44 -17.06 -29.73
CA VAL A 403 24.98 -18.29 -30.34
C VAL A 403 24.67 -18.35 -31.83
N LYS A 404 23.43 -18.04 -32.25
CA LYS A 404 23.06 -17.97 -33.67
C LYS A 404 23.90 -16.93 -34.42
N LEU A 405 24.15 -15.77 -33.81
CA LEU A 405 24.97 -14.70 -34.39
C LEU A 405 26.45 -15.14 -34.54
N LEU A 406 26.99 -15.86 -33.56
CA LEU A 406 28.33 -16.44 -33.65
C LEU A 406 28.43 -17.50 -34.75
N GLN A 407 27.44 -18.40 -34.85
CA GLN A 407 27.36 -19.40 -35.93
C GLN A 407 27.26 -18.73 -37.30
N PHE A 408 26.45 -17.68 -37.42
CA PHE A 408 26.34 -16.89 -38.64
C PHE A 408 27.66 -16.21 -39.01
N LYS A 409 28.32 -15.53 -38.06
CA LYS A 409 29.63 -14.90 -38.27
C LYS A 409 30.68 -15.89 -38.73
N ARG A 410 30.68 -17.11 -38.17
CA ARG A 410 31.58 -18.21 -38.59
C ARG A 410 31.25 -18.75 -39.99
N SER A 411 30.00 -18.63 -40.45
CA SER A 411 29.58 -19.14 -41.76
C SER A 411 29.99 -18.24 -42.94
N GLY A 412 30.51 -17.03 -42.70
CA GLY A 412 30.93 -16.10 -43.75
C GLY A 412 29.80 -15.49 -44.59
N ARG A 413 28.52 -15.78 -44.29
CA ARG A 413 27.36 -15.23 -45.02
C ARG A 413 27.17 -13.74 -44.72
N ARG A 414 26.76 -12.96 -45.72
CA ARG A 414 26.35 -11.55 -45.54
C ARG A 414 24.92 -11.47 -45.01
N TRP A 415 24.64 -10.53 -44.11
CA TRP A 415 23.29 -10.29 -43.60
C TRP A 415 22.38 -9.80 -44.72
N SER A 416 21.34 -10.57 -45.05
CA SER A 416 20.21 -10.06 -45.84
C SER A 416 19.12 -9.56 -44.90
N ALA A 417 18.27 -8.63 -45.36
CA ALA A 417 17.13 -8.15 -44.57
C ALA A 417 16.20 -9.31 -44.13
N ARG A 418 16.03 -10.34 -44.97
CA ARG A 418 15.31 -11.58 -44.61
C ARG A 418 16.01 -12.38 -43.51
N ALA A 419 17.34 -12.47 -43.55
CA ALA A 419 18.11 -13.15 -42.50
C ALA A 419 18.05 -12.39 -41.17
N LEU A 420 18.07 -11.05 -41.20
CA LEU A 420 17.92 -10.20 -40.02
C LEU A 420 16.49 -10.32 -39.43
N PHE A 421 15.46 -10.28 -40.27
CA PHE A 421 14.07 -10.44 -39.85
C PHE A 421 13.83 -11.85 -39.25
N ALA A 422 14.27 -12.91 -39.94
CA ALA A 422 14.21 -14.26 -39.40
C ALA A 422 15.02 -14.40 -38.10
N PHE A 423 16.15 -13.70 -37.98
CA PHE A 423 16.96 -13.66 -36.77
C PHE A 423 16.30 -12.92 -35.62
N VAL A 424 15.43 -11.94 -35.84
CA VAL A 424 14.70 -11.24 -34.77
C VAL A 424 13.45 -12.01 -34.35
N PHE A 425 12.71 -12.62 -35.27
CA PHE A 425 11.36 -13.14 -34.98
C PHE A 425 11.25 -14.67 -34.81
N THR A 426 12.28 -15.47 -35.08
CA THR A 426 12.19 -16.95 -34.89
C THR A 426 12.16 -17.37 -33.42
N LYS A 427 11.08 -18.01 -32.94
CA LYS A 427 10.99 -18.52 -31.56
C LYS A 427 12.24 -19.35 -31.16
N PRO A 428 12.89 -19.08 -30.01
CA PRO A 428 13.96 -19.94 -29.52
C PRO A 428 13.39 -21.32 -29.12
N GLY A 429 14.01 -22.41 -29.56
CA GLY A 429 13.75 -23.74 -29.00
C GLY A 429 12.75 -24.63 -29.73
N PHE A 430 11.98 -24.15 -30.70
CA PHE A 430 11.24 -25.07 -31.59
C PHE A 430 12.20 -25.62 -32.65
N LYS A 431 12.77 -26.80 -32.39
CA LYS A 431 13.24 -27.65 -33.48
C LYS A 431 12.01 -27.87 -34.36
N SER A 432 11.98 -27.33 -35.58
CA SER A 432 11.04 -27.83 -36.56
C SER A 432 11.42 -29.30 -36.74
N GLY A 433 10.63 -30.21 -36.15
CA GLY A 433 10.63 -31.58 -36.61
C GLY A 433 10.50 -31.49 -38.12
N LYS A 434 11.49 -32.02 -38.85
CA LYS A 434 11.37 -32.12 -40.30
C LYS A 434 10.08 -32.91 -40.56
N ALA A 435 9.10 -32.24 -41.16
CA ALA A 435 8.03 -32.93 -41.86
C ALA A 435 8.61 -33.60 -43.10
#